data_AF-A0A3G1KW15-F1
#
_entry.id   AF-A0A3G1KW15-F1
#
_cell.length_a   1.000
_cell.length_b   1.000
_cell.length_c   1.000
_cell.angle_alpha   90.00
_cell.angle_beta   90.00
_cell.angle_gamma   90.00
#
_symmetry.space_group_name_H-M   'P 1'
#
loop_
_entity.id
_entity.type
_entity.pdbx_description
1 polymer ?
#
loop_
_entity_poly.entity_id
_entity_poly.type
_entity_poly.pdbx_seq_one_letter_code
_entity_poly.pdbx_strand_id
1 'polypeptide(L)'
;MLVRVNNQKMNHYSFSQLYKKSFKCNPLFDFKKFEVYFSLFCALIITTIGYFFLLTNNIDSINAITQNVLLNTLIGLLGLLGFIVSGLAIIAGTIGNKAAYQMDRLGKFESLISILFSFYYIGFVIGILIFIYFVSFFVFNLNIAINIWGYLLVEFVLSYGFFFAVFYSVSLLGTSLHIFVINYLYSKEDESVTSINNHISLINHKIDTLTYILVSKLKITQEEFYSTLIDCINKDCPVNNKEEILKMVKEYYK
;
A
#
# COMPACT_ATOMS: atom_id res chain seq x y z
N MET A 1 11.67 10.38 -29.35
CA MET A 1 12.53 9.62 -28.43
C MET A 1 11.91 9.45 -27.04
N LEU A 2 11.36 10.51 -26.43
CA LEU A 2 10.65 10.46 -25.14
C LEU A 2 9.46 9.48 -25.08
N VAL A 3 8.68 9.34 -26.17
CA VAL A 3 7.55 8.38 -26.25
C VAL A 3 8.01 6.91 -26.22
N ARG A 4 9.18 6.59 -26.79
CA ARG A 4 9.73 5.22 -26.77
C ARG A 4 10.27 4.83 -25.39
N VAL A 5 10.85 5.78 -24.65
CA VAL A 5 11.34 5.54 -23.28
C VAL A 5 10.19 5.33 -22.29
N ASN A 6 9.08 6.06 -22.44
CA ASN A 6 7.86 5.83 -21.65
C ASN A 6 7.20 4.48 -21.96
N ASN A 7 7.18 4.04 -23.22
CA ASN A 7 6.67 2.72 -23.57
C ASN A 7 7.54 1.56 -23.04
N GLN A 8 8.86 1.75 -22.93
CA GLN A 8 9.74 0.76 -22.30
C GLN A 8 9.55 0.68 -20.78
N LYS A 9 9.33 1.82 -20.08
CA LYS A 9 8.97 1.82 -18.66
C LYS A 9 7.58 1.21 -18.40
N MET A 10 6.59 1.48 -19.26
CA MET A 10 5.26 0.86 -19.13
C MET A 10 5.26 -0.65 -19.43
N ASN A 11 6.08 -1.13 -20.37
CA ASN A 11 6.23 -2.57 -20.63
C ASN A 11 6.89 -3.33 -19.46
N HIS A 12 7.67 -2.65 -18.61
CA HIS A 12 8.22 -3.20 -17.37
C HIS A 12 7.16 -3.43 -16.27
N TYR A 13 5.94 -2.92 -16.48
CA TYR A 13 4.77 -3.09 -15.60
C TYR A 13 3.66 -3.91 -16.27
N SER A 14 4.01 -4.83 -17.18
CA SER A 14 3.06 -5.80 -17.74
C SER A 14 2.49 -6.72 -16.65
N PHE A 15 1.19 -7.00 -16.69
CA PHE A 15 0.45 -7.82 -15.72
C PHE A 15 1.17 -9.13 -15.36
N SER A 16 1.77 -9.81 -16.35
CA SER A 16 2.49 -11.07 -16.14
C SER A 16 3.81 -10.90 -15.37
N GLN A 17 4.53 -9.80 -15.58
CA GLN A 17 5.77 -9.50 -14.86
C GLN A 17 5.48 -9.02 -13.44
N LEU A 18 4.44 -8.18 -13.26
CA LEU A 18 3.95 -7.77 -11.95
C LEU A 18 3.42 -8.95 -11.13
N TYR A 19 2.69 -9.86 -11.76
CA TYR A 19 2.23 -11.09 -11.11
C TYR A 19 3.40 -11.93 -10.59
N LYS A 20 4.41 -12.22 -11.43
CA LYS A 20 5.61 -12.96 -11.02
C LYS A 20 6.42 -12.26 -9.92
N LYS A 21 6.39 -10.93 -9.87
CA LYS A 21 7.19 -10.12 -8.95
C LYS A 21 6.48 -9.88 -7.61
N SER A 22 5.17 -9.70 -7.64
CA SER A 22 4.31 -9.51 -6.46
C SER A 22 3.93 -10.81 -5.78
N PHE A 23 3.82 -11.90 -6.54
CA PHE A 23 3.43 -13.20 -6.02
C PHE A 23 4.48 -14.25 -6.40
N LYS A 24 5.31 -14.63 -5.42
CA LYS A 24 6.31 -15.70 -5.57
C LYS A 24 5.66 -17.09 -5.69
N CYS A 25 4.39 -17.23 -5.25
CA CYS A 25 3.53 -18.41 -5.34
C CYS A 25 2.09 -17.98 -5.65
N ASN A 26 1.31 -18.85 -6.29
CA ASN A 26 -0.09 -18.57 -6.64
C ASN A 26 -0.89 -18.20 -5.36
N PRO A 27 -1.39 -16.96 -5.22
CA PRO A 27 -2.07 -16.52 -4.00
C PRO A 27 -3.36 -17.29 -3.68
N LEU A 28 -3.90 -18.03 -4.65
CA LEU A 28 -5.09 -18.86 -4.51
C LEU A 28 -4.84 -20.21 -3.81
N PHE A 29 -3.59 -20.67 -3.76
CA PHE A 29 -3.19 -21.99 -3.25
C PHE A 29 -1.98 -21.92 -2.31
N ASP A 30 -1.67 -20.74 -1.79
CA ASP A 30 -0.58 -20.59 -0.83
C ASP A 30 -1.08 -20.93 0.58
N PHE A 31 -1.10 -22.23 0.89
CA PHE A 31 -1.54 -22.81 2.18
C PHE A 31 -0.74 -22.31 3.40
N LYS A 32 0.31 -21.51 3.20
CA LYS A 32 1.03 -20.83 4.28
C LYS A 32 0.38 -19.54 4.75
N LYS A 33 -0.56 -18.98 4.00
CA LYS A 33 -1.23 -17.74 4.38
C LYS A 33 -2.50 -18.01 5.18
N PHE A 34 -2.68 -17.25 6.25
CA PHE A 34 -3.75 -17.42 7.24
C PHE A 34 -5.15 -17.41 6.59
N GLU A 35 -5.33 -16.64 5.52
CA GLU A 35 -6.60 -16.49 4.82
C GLU A 35 -7.05 -17.78 4.12
N VAL A 36 -6.11 -18.54 3.55
CA VAL A 36 -6.40 -19.80 2.83
C VAL A 36 -6.79 -20.91 3.80
N TYR A 37 -6.10 -21.00 4.94
CA TYR A 37 -6.41 -22.00 5.97
C TYR A 37 -7.77 -21.74 6.61
N PHE A 38 -8.04 -20.48 6.99
CA PHE A 38 -9.29 -20.14 7.67
C PHE A 38 -10.50 -20.19 6.73
N SER A 39 -10.34 -19.79 5.46
CA SER A 39 -11.41 -19.94 4.47
C SER A 39 -11.75 -21.41 4.18
N LEU A 40 -10.75 -22.29 4.12
CA LEU A 40 -10.98 -23.73 3.95
C LEU A 40 -11.72 -24.33 5.16
N PHE A 41 -11.34 -23.94 6.37
CA PHE A 41 -12.03 -24.37 7.59
C PHE A 41 -13.50 -23.91 7.62
N CYS A 42 -13.77 -22.64 7.30
CA CYS A 42 -15.15 -22.13 7.19
C CYS A 42 -15.95 -22.82 6.09
N ALA A 43 -15.33 -23.08 4.93
CA ALA A 43 -15.98 -23.78 3.84
C ALA A 43 -16.38 -25.21 4.23
N LEU A 44 -15.50 -25.96 4.90
CA LEU A 44 -15.81 -27.31 5.42
C LEU A 44 -17.00 -27.31 6.38
N ILE A 45 -17.07 -26.31 7.27
CA ILE A 45 -18.20 -26.18 8.21
C ILE A 45 -19.50 -25.96 7.44
N ILE A 46 -19.51 -25.01 6.49
CA ILE A 46 -20.72 -24.73 5.69
C ILE A 46 -21.14 -25.95 4.88
N THR A 47 -20.22 -26.65 4.22
CA THR A 47 -20.56 -27.85 3.45
C THR A 47 -21.08 -28.99 4.33
N THR A 48 -20.60 -29.11 5.57
CA THR A 48 -21.13 -30.08 6.53
C THR A 48 -22.57 -29.74 6.91
N ILE A 49 -22.87 -28.47 7.16
CA ILE A 49 -24.24 -27.99 7.44
C ILE A 49 -25.13 -28.22 6.21
N GLY A 50 -24.64 -27.92 5.01
CA GLY A 50 -25.33 -28.17 3.74
C GLY A 50 -25.69 -29.64 3.54
N TYR A 51 -24.80 -30.57 3.88
CA TYR A 51 -25.07 -32.00 3.84
C TYR A 51 -26.22 -32.42 4.77
N PHE A 52 -26.22 -31.98 6.03
CA PHE A 52 -27.33 -32.27 6.96
C PHE A 52 -28.65 -31.64 6.50
N PHE A 53 -28.58 -30.45 5.91
CA PHE A 53 -29.73 -29.74 5.38
C PHE A 53 -30.38 -30.50 4.20
N LEU A 54 -29.58 -31.08 3.30
CA LEU A 54 -30.06 -31.92 2.21
C LEU A 54 -30.77 -33.20 2.68
N LEU A 55 -30.33 -33.80 3.80
CA LEU A 55 -30.93 -35.02 4.33
C LEU A 55 -32.28 -34.80 5.03
N THR A 56 -32.51 -33.58 5.52
CA THR A 56 -33.64 -33.26 6.40
C THR A 56 -34.80 -32.58 5.66
N ASN A 57 -34.54 -31.93 4.53
CA ASN A 57 -35.49 -31.05 3.85
C ASN A 57 -35.90 -31.55 2.46
N ASN A 58 -37.07 -31.09 2.02
CA ASN A 58 -37.55 -31.33 0.67
C ASN A 58 -36.80 -30.48 -0.36
N ILE A 59 -36.75 -30.95 -1.61
CA ILE A 59 -36.04 -30.31 -2.72
C ILE A 59 -36.50 -28.86 -2.95
N ASP A 60 -37.81 -28.58 -2.83
CA ASP A 60 -38.36 -27.23 -3.02
C ASP A 60 -37.86 -26.24 -1.94
N SER A 61 -37.80 -26.69 -0.69
CA SER A 61 -37.27 -25.89 0.43
C SER A 61 -35.78 -25.65 0.26
N ILE A 62 -35.04 -26.65 -0.23
CA ILE A 62 -33.61 -26.53 -0.52
C ILE A 62 -33.37 -25.47 -1.60
N ASN A 63 -34.07 -25.56 -2.73
CA ASN A 63 -33.93 -24.60 -3.80
C ASN A 63 -34.24 -23.16 -3.36
N ALA A 64 -35.34 -22.96 -2.63
CA ALA A 64 -35.72 -21.64 -2.16
C ALA A 64 -34.68 -21.03 -1.20
N ILE A 65 -34.13 -21.83 -0.28
CA ILE A 65 -33.13 -21.36 0.68
C ILE A 65 -31.80 -21.10 -0.02
N THR A 66 -31.34 -22.00 -0.89
CA THR A 66 -30.09 -21.84 -1.64
C THR A 66 -30.14 -20.61 -2.55
N GLN A 67 -31.26 -20.35 -3.22
CA GLN A 67 -31.45 -19.13 -4.02
C GLN A 67 -31.34 -17.86 -3.19
N ASN A 68 -31.96 -17.83 -2.00
CA ASN A 68 -31.86 -16.69 -1.08
C ASN A 68 -30.41 -16.49 -0.59
N VAL A 69 -29.70 -17.56 -0.24
CA VAL A 69 -28.29 -17.49 0.17
C VAL A 69 -27.40 -16.99 -0.96
N LEU A 70 -27.58 -17.49 -2.18
CA LEU A 70 -26.85 -17.04 -3.37
C LEU A 70 -27.06 -15.54 -3.63
N LEU A 71 -28.31 -15.08 -3.59
CA LEU A 71 -28.65 -13.68 -3.85
C LEU A 71 -28.09 -12.74 -2.78
N ASN A 72 -28.23 -13.10 -1.50
CA ASN A 72 -27.64 -12.33 -0.39
C ASN A 72 -26.11 -12.30 -0.45
N THR A 73 -25.49 -13.42 -0.83
CA THR A 73 -24.04 -13.51 -0.98
C THR A 73 -23.56 -12.66 -2.17
N LEU A 74 -24.32 -12.63 -3.27
CA LEU A 74 -24.02 -11.79 -4.43
C LEU A 74 -24.06 -10.29 -4.09
N ILE A 75 -25.05 -9.86 -3.31
CA ILE A 75 -25.10 -8.48 -2.78
C ILE A 75 -23.88 -8.20 -1.89
N GLY A 76 -23.51 -9.15 -1.02
CA GLY A 76 -22.31 -9.04 -0.18
C GLY A 76 -21.01 -8.92 -1.00
N LEU A 77 -20.86 -9.70 -2.07
CA LEU A 77 -19.73 -9.67 -2.99
C LEU A 77 -19.62 -8.35 -3.75
N LEU A 78 -20.74 -7.79 -4.19
CA LEU A 78 -20.78 -6.45 -4.80
C LEU A 78 -20.34 -5.37 -3.80
N GLY A 79 -20.80 -5.46 -2.55
CA GLY A 79 -20.33 -4.58 -1.46
C GLY A 79 -18.83 -4.70 -1.22
N LEU A 80 -18.31 -5.93 -1.19
CA LEU A 80 -16.88 -6.20 -1.02
C LEU A 80 -16.05 -5.65 -2.19
N LEU A 81 -16.55 -5.75 -3.42
CA LEU A 81 -15.91 -5.16 -4.60
C LEU A 81 -15.80 -3.63 -4.46
N GLY A 82 -16.89 -2.96 -4.05
CA GLY A 82 -16.88 -1.52 -3.79
C GLY A 82 -15.89 -1.12 -2.69
N PHE A 83 -15.80 -1.92 -1.63
CA PHE A 83 -14.82 -1.74 -0.56
C PHE A 83 -13.38 -1.85 -1.07
N ILE A 84 -13.04 -2.87 -1.89
CA ILE A 84 -11.71 -3.02 -2.49
C ILE A 84 -11.36 -1.83 -3.39
N VAL A 85 -12.30 -1.39 -4.23
CA VAL A 85 -12.09 -0.22 -5.11
C VAL A 85 -11.82 1.04 -4.29
N SER A 86 -12.56 1.21 -3.19
CA SER A 86 -12.39 2.36 -2.28
C SER A 86 -11.05 2.29 -1.55
N GLY A 87 -10.64 1.12 -1.06
CA GLY A 87 -9.33 0.90 -0.45
C GLY A 87 -8.18 1.20 -1.41
N LEU A 88 -8.28 0.73 -2.66
CA LEU A 88 -7.30 1.06 -3.70
C LEU A 88 -7.22 2.56 -3.96
N ALA A 89 -8.37 3.25 -4.04
CA ALA A 89 -8.43 4.69 -4.23
C ALA A 89 -7.81 5.47 -3.06
N ILE A 90 -8.03 5.04 -1.82
CA ILE A 90 -7.40 5.64 -0.63
C ILE A 90 -5.89 5.49 -0.68
N ILE A 91 -5.36 4.30 -1.00
CA ILE A 91 -3.91 4.09 -1.11
C ILE A 91 -3.35 4.97 -2.23
N ALA A 92 -3.96 4.93 -3.42
CA ALA A 92 -3.51 5.74 -4.56
C ALA A 92 -3.58 7.24 -4.28
N GLY A 93 -4.60 7.71 -3.56
CA GLY A 93 -4.79 9.12 -3.22
C GLY A 93 -3.90 9.61 -2.07
N THR A 94 -3.55 8.73 -1.13
CA THR A 94 -2.68 9.08 0.00
C THR A 94 -1.22 9.12 -0.40
N ILE A 95 -0.81 8.34 -1.41
CA ILE A 95 0.55 8.37 -1.95
C ILE A 95 0.74 9.67 -2.76
N GLY A 96 1.25 10.70 -2.08
CA GLY A 96 1.67 11.93 -2.73
C GLY A 96 2.89 11.72 -3.63
N ASN A 97 3.05 12.58 -4.64
CA ASN A 97 4.17 12.53 -5.58
C ASN A 97 5.56 12.55 -4.88
N LYS A 98 5.65 13.23 -3.73
CA LYS A 98 6.84 13.25 -2.87
C LYS A 98 7.10 11.91 -2.17
N ALA A 99 6.08 11.26 -1.63
CA ALA A 99 6.20 9.96 -0.97
C ALA A 99 6.57 8.85 -1.96
N ALA A 100 5.98 8.87 -3.16
CA ALA A 100 6.36 7.98 -4.25
C ALA A 100 7.84 8.16 -4.65
N TYR A 101 8.31 9.41 -4.77
CA TYR A 101 9.68 9.72 -5.13
C TYR A 101 10.70 9.32 -4.03
N GLN A 102 10.35 9.49 -2.75
CA GLN A 102 11.18 9.04 -1.64
C GLN A 102 11.23 7.50 -1.56
N MET A 103 10.11 6.81 -1.81
CA MET A 103 10.07 5.34 -1.87
C MET A 103 10.84 4.77 -3.05
N ASP A 104 10.87 5.47 -4.19
CA ASP A 104 11.72 5.13 -5.34
C ASP A 104 13.21 5.30 -5.01
N ARG A 105 13.59 6.40 -4.36
CA ARG A 105 14.97 6.61 -3.86
C ARG A 105 15.45 5.54 -2.89
N LEU A 106 14.54 4.94 -2.12
CA LEU A 106 14.85 3.88 -1.16
C LEU A 106 14.73 2.46 -1.76
N GLY A 107 14.43 2.34 -3.05
CA GLY A 107 14.24 1.04 -3.74
C GLY A 107 13.00 0.26 -3.26
N LYS A 108 12.08 0.91 -2.53
CA LYS A 108 10.86 0.28 -1.98
C LYS A 108 9.61 0.53 -2.80
N PHE A 109 9.72 1.26 -3.91
CA PHE A 109 8.61 1.51 -4.84
C PHE A 109 7.98 0.21 -5.37
N GLU A 110 8.77 -0.84 -5.55
CA GLU A 110 8.28 -2.15 -5.97
C GLU A 110 7.32 -2.79 -4.95
N SER A 111 7.59 -2.61 -3.66
CA SER A 111 6.72 -3.11 -2.59
C SER A 111 5.36 -2.42 -2.61
N LEU A 112 5.35 -1.12 -2.94
CA LEU A 112 4.13 -0.34 -3.00
C LEU A 112 3.28 -0.74 -4.21
N ILE A 113 3.89 -0.82 -5.39
CA ILE A 113 3.22 -1.32 -6.61
C ILE A 113 2.69 -2.74 -6.40
N SER A 114 3.43 -3.59 -5.67
CA SER A 114 2.99 -4.94 -5.37
C SER A 114 1.69 -5.00 -4.57
N ILE A 115 1.50 -4.05 -3.66
CA ILE A 115 0.30 -3.96 -2.84
C ILE A 115 -0.87 -3.43 -3.68
N LEU A 116 -0.66 -2.41 -4.50
CA LEU A 116 -1.69 -1.93 -5.46
C LEU A 116 -2.12 -3.04 -6.42
N PHE A 117 -1.16 -3.84 -6.89
CA PHE A 117 -1.43 -4.99 -7.73
C PHE A 117 -2.23 -6.08 -6.99
N SER A 118 -1.98 -6.28 -5.70
CA SER A 118 -2.75 -7.21 -4.87
C SER A 118 -4.22 -6.78 -4.71
N PHE A 119 -4.47 -5.48 -4.56
CA PHE A 119 -5.83 -4.90 -4.58
C PHE A 119 -6.54 -5.12 -5.93
N TYR A 120 -5.83 -4.89 -7.03
CA TYR A 120 -6.37 -5.13 -8.37
C TYR A 120 -6.69 -6.62 -8.57
N TYR A 121 -5.79 -7.51 -8.16
CA TYR A 121 -5.94 -8.95 -8.30
C TYR A 121 -7.16 -9.48 -7.54
N ILE A 122 -7.34 -9.10 -6.27
CA ILE A 122 -8.54 -9.54 -5.53
C ILE A 122 -9.83 -8.98 -6.14
N GLY A 123 -9.82 -7.72 -6.62
CA GLY A 123 -10.98 -7.13 -7.28
C GLY A 123 -11.37 -7.93 -8.53
N PHE A 124 -10.38 -8.39 -9.30
CA PHE A 124 -10.60 -9.28 -10.44
C PHE A 124 -11.17 -10.64 -10.02
N VAL A 125 -10.63 -11.26 -8.96
CA VAL A 125 -11.14 -12.53 -8.43
C VAL A 125 -12.58 -12.38 -7.94
N ILE A 126 -12.91 -11.31 -7.21
CA ILE A 126 -14.28 -11.01 -6.77
C ILE A 126 -15.20 -10.81 -7.97
N GLY A 127 -14.75 -10.12 -9.02
CA GLY A 127 -15.51 -9.95 -10.26
C GLY A 127 -15.86 -11.29 -10.93
N ILE A 128 -14.90 -12.21 -11.04
CA ILE A 128 -15.14 -13.57 -11.54
C ILE A 128 -16.12 -14.30 -10.62
N LEU A 129 -15.95 -14.18 -9.30
CA LEU A 129 -16.80 -14.85 -8.33
C LEU A 129 -18.25 -14.37 -8.42
N ILE A 130 -18.49 -13.06 -8.59
CA ILE A 130 -19.83 -12.50 -8.85
C ILE A 130 -20.46 -13.15 -10.08
N PHE A 131 -19.70 -13.27 -11.17
CA PHE A 131 -20.20 -13.93 -12.39
C PHE A 131 -20.57 -15.40 -12.14
N ILE A 132 -19.72 -16.15 -11.41
CA ILE A 132 -20.00 -17.56 -11.07
C ILE A 132 -21.25 -17.68 -10.17
N TYR A 133 -21.40 -16.81 -9.17
CA TYR A 133 -22.59 -16.77 -8.31
C TYR A 133 -23.86 -16.44 -9.11
N PHE A 134 -23.77 -15.50 -10.05
CA PHE A 134 -24.88 -15.13 -10.93
C PHE A 134 -25.31 -16.30 -11.82
N VAL A 135 -24.36 -16.98 -12.47
CA VAL A 135 -24.65 -18.19 -13.27
C VAL A 135 -25.25 -19.29 -12.39
N SER A 136 -24.69 -19.52 -11.21
CA SER A 136 -25.20 -20.54 -10.27
C SER A 136 -26.66 -20.26 -9.88
N PHE A 137 -27.01 -18.99 -9.62
CA PHE A 137 -28.38 -18.59 -9.33
C PHE A 137 -29.37 -18.94 -10.47
N PHE A 138 -28.98 -18.76 -11.73
CA PHE A 138 -29.83 -19.19 -12.85
C PHE A 138 -29.95 -20.70 -12.97
N VAL A 139 -28.86 -21.43 -12.75
CA VAL A 139 -28.87 -22.91 -12.80
C VAL A 139 -29.81 -23.47 -11.74
N PHE A 140 -29.83 -22.91 -10.52
CA PHE A 140 -30.76 -23.29 -9.45
C PHE A 140 -32.22 -22.86 -9.68
N ASN A 141 -32.49 -22.01 -10.67
CA ASN A 141 -33.86 -21.70 -11.11
C ASN A 141 -34.35 -22.66 -12.21
N LEU A 142 -33.45 -23.42 -12.85
CA LEU A 142 -33.85 -24.44 -13.79
C LEU A 142 -34.32 -25.67 -13.02
N ASN A 143 -35.50 -26.18 -13.35
CA ASN A 143 -36.12 -27.35 -12.71
C ASN A 143 -35.42 -28.67 -13.13
N ILE A 144 -34.13 -28.79 -12.81
CA ILE A 144 -33.27 -29.93 -13.15
C ILE A 144 -33.17 -30.83 -11.92
N ALA A 145 -33.15 -32.15 -12.12
CA ALA A 145 -32.91 -33.11 -11.05
C ALA A 145 -31.53 -32.85 -10.40
N ILE A 146 -31.55 -32.52 -9.11
CA ILE A 146 -30.34 -32.14 -8.37
C ILE A 146 -29.58 -33.40 -7.97
N ASN A 147 -28.37 -33.55 -8.51
CA ASN A 147 -27.44 -34.55 -8.00
C ASN A 147 -26.82 -34.07 -6.69
N ILE A 148 -27.02 -34.81 -5.60
CA ILE A 148 -26.53 -34.49 -4.25
C ILE A 148 -25.02 -34.21 -4.25
N TRP A 149 -24.23 -35.06 -4.91
CA TRP A 149 -22.77 -34.89 -4.97
C TRP A 149 -22.35 -33.65 -5.76
N GLY A 150 -23.07 -33.33 -6.84
CA GLY A 150 -22.82 -32.14 -7.64
C GLY A 150 -23.15 -30.86 -6.87
N TYR A 151 -24.26 -30.87 -6.14
CA TYR A 151 -24.66 -29.77 -5.26
C TYR A 151 -23.60 -29.46 -4.22
N LEU A 152 -23.13 -30.48 -3.48
CA LEU A 152 -22.13 -30.31 -2.42
C LEU A 152 -20.80 -29.78 -2.95
N LEU A 153 -20.38 -30.24 -4.14
CA LEU A 153 -19.15 -29.77 -4.78
C LEU A 153 -19.26 -28.28 -5.14
N VAL A 154 -20.38 -27.88 -5.77
CA VAL A 154 -20.62 -26.48 -6.13
C VAL A 154 -20.71 -25.60 -4.88
N GLU A 155 -21.44 -26.04 -3.86
CA GLU A 155 -21.55 -25.33 -2.58
C GLU A 155 -20.18 -25.13 -1.91
N PHE A 156 -19.36 -26.18 -1.88
CA PHE A 156 -18.01 -26.10 -1.32
C PHE A 156 -17.14 -25.08 -2.08
N VAL A 157 -17.14 -25.12 -3.41
CA VAL A 157 -16.35 -24.19 -4.24
C VAL A 157 -16.81 -22.75 -4.05
N LEU A 158 -18.12 -22.49 -4.05
CA LEU A 158 -18.69 -21.16 -3.84
C LEU A 158 -18.35 -20.63 -2.44
N SER A 159 -18.58 -21.44 -1.40
CA SER A 159 -18.31 -21.08 -0.02
C SER A 159 -16.82 -20.79 0.21
N TYR A 160 -15.92 -21.63 -0.31
CA TYR A 160 -14.48 -21.39 -0.28
C TYR A 160 -14.12 -20.06 -0.94
N GLY A 161 -14.62 -19.80 -2.14
CA GLY A 161 -14.38 -18.56 -2.87
C GLY A 161 -14.85 -17.33 -2.10
N PHE A 162 -16.03 -17.39 -1.49
CA PHE A 162 -16.60 -16.29 -0.71
C PHE A 162 -15.76 -15.98 0.53
N PHE A 163 -15.46 -16.98 1.37
CA PHE A 163 -14.66 -16.75 2.57
C PHE A 163 -13.23 -16.32 2.22
N PHE A 164 -12.64 -16.90 1.19
CA PHE A 164 -11.33 -16.46 0.69
C PHE A 164 -11.36 -14.96 0.33
N ALA A 165 -12.38 -14.51 -0.42
CA ALA A 165 -12.52 -13.11 -0.79
C ALA A 165 -12.63 -12.20 0.44
N VAL A 166 -13.42 -12.59 1.45
CA VAL A 166 -13.59 -11.83 2.69
C VAL A 166 -12.27 -11.71 3.47
N PHE A 167 -11.61 -12.83 3.80
CA PHE A 167 -10.38 -12.79 4.60
C PHE A 167 -9.23 -12.11 3.89
N TYR A 168 -9.10 -12.32 2.57
CA TYR A 168 -8.09 -11.64 1.78
C TYR A 168 -8.32 -10.12 1.75
N SER A 169 -9.57 -9.68 1.67
CA SER A 169 -9.92 -8.26 1.72
C SER A 169 -9.58 -7.62 3.07
N VAL A 170 -9.78 -8.35 4.19
CA VAL A 170 -9.39 -7.89 5.53
C VAL A 170 -7.87 -7.76 5.67
N SER A 171 -7.11 -8.74 5.15
CA SER A 171 -5.65 -8.72 5.15
C SER A 171 -5.08 -7.54 4.35
N LEU A 172 -5.70 -7.23 3.20
CA LEU A 172 -5.37 -6.07 2.39
C LEU A 172 -5.66 -4.75 3.12
N LEU A 173 -6.77 -4.66 3.85
CA LEU A 173 -7.06 -3.47 4.65
C LEU A 173 -5.99 -3.24 5.72
N GLY A 174 -5.56 -4.29 6.42
CA GLY A 174 -4.44 -4.19 7.38
C GLY A 174 -3.18 -3.63 6.71
N THR A 175 -2.85 -4.13 5.52
CA THR A 175 -1.70 -3.65 4.74
C THR A 175 -1.86 -2.19 4.32
N SER A 176 -3.05 -1.77 3.90
CA SER A 176 -3.34 -0.38 3.51
C SER A 176 -3.17 0.61 4.65
N LEU A 177 -3.57 0.22 5.86
CA LEU A 177 -3.41 1.03 7.07
C LEU A 177 -1.94 1.19 7.43
N HIS A 178 -1.15 0.13 7.34
CA HIS A 178 0.30 0.22 7.56
C HIS A 178 0.99 1.19 6.60
N ILE A 179 0.64 1.17 5.31
CA ILE A 179 1.16 2.14 4.32
C ILE A 179 0.75 3.56 4.71
N PHE A 180 -0.51 3.77 5.08
CA PHE A 180 -0.99 5.08 5.48
C PHE A 180 -0.19 5.65 6.65
N VAL A 181 0.06 4.84 7.68
CA VAL A 181 0.88 5.23 8.84
C VAL A 181 2.32 5.55 8.43
N ILE A 182 2.93 4.70 7.59
CA ILE A 182 4.29 4.94 7.08
C ILE A 182 4.34 6.28 6.34
N ASN A 183 3.43 6.52 5.40
CA ASN A 183 3.37 7.74 4.63
C ASN A 183 3.18 8.98 5.51
N TYR A 184 2.34 8.88 6.54
CA TYR A 184 2.17 9.94 7.53
C TYR A 184 3.46 10.27 8.31
N LEU A 185 4.17 9.23 8.78
CA LEU A 185 5.45 9.42 9.49
C LEU A 185 6.51 10.07 8.59
N TYR A 186 6.63 9.64 7.33
CA TYR A 186 7.56 10.24 6.37
C TYR A 186 7.24 11.70 6.07
N SER A 187 5.95 12.04 5.91
CA SER A 187 5.55 13.43 5.68
C SER A 187 5.94 14.35 6.83
N LYS A 188 5.89 13.86 8.08
CA LYS A 188 6.26 14.62 9.27
C LYS A 188 7.77 14.80 9.40
N GLU A 189 8.55 13.77 9.08
CA GLU A 189 10.01 13.86 9.07
C GLU A 189 10.50 14.89 8.04
N ASP A 190 9.92 14.89 6.84
CA ASP A 190 10.29 15.83 5.78
C ASP A 190 9.98 17.30 6.14
N GLU A 191 8.85 17.55 6.82
CA GLU A 191 8.54 18.88 7.38
C GLU A 191 9.58 19.33 8.42
N SER A 192 10.02 18.41 9.29
CA SER A 192 11.04 18.73 10.30
C SER A 192 12.39 19.09 9.66
N VAL A 193 12.85 18.32 8.67
CA VAL A 193 14.11 18.60 7.94
C VAL A 193 14.00 19.91 7.14
N THR A 194 12.86 20.15 6.49
CA THR A 194 12.63 21.39 5.74
C THR A 194 12.63 22.61 6.67
N SER A 195 12.00 22.51 7.85
CA SER A 195 12.01 23.59 8.84
C SER A 195 13.41 23.88 9.39
N ILE A 196 14.23 22.84 9.63
CA ILE A 196 15.63 22.98 10.04
C ILE A 196 16.44 23.67 8.95
N ASN A 197 16.31 23.25 7.69
CA ASN A 197 17.02 23.85 6.57
C ASN A 197 16.63 25.32 6.35
N ASN A 198 15.35 25.66 6.52
CA ASN A 198 14.88 27.04 6.45
C ASN A 198 15.45 27.88 7.61
N HIS A 199 15.55 27.32 8.81
CA HIS A 199 16.20 27.98 9.95
C HIS A 199 17.69 28.23 9.70
N ILE A 200 18.40 27.25 9.14
CA ILE A 200 19.83 27.40 8.78
C ILE A 200 20.00 28.48 7.70
N SER A 201 19.16 28.47 6.67
CA SER A 201 19.16 29.49 5.62
C SER A 201 18.93 30.90 6.18
N LEU A 202 17.96 31.05 7.11
CA LEU A 202 17.71 32.31 7.79
C LEU A 202 18.93 32.78 8.61
N ILE A 203 19.60 31.87 9.31
CA ILE A 203 20.81 32.18 10.08
C ILE A 203 21.92 32.64 9.14
N ASN A 204 22.14 31.95 8.02
CA ASN A 204 23.16 32.33 7.04
C ASN A 204 22.88 33.73 6.48
N HIS A 205 21.64 34.03 6.08
CA HIS A 205 21.29 35.37 5.61
C HIS A 205 21.45 36.45 6.68
N LYS A 206 21.19 36.15 7.96
CA LYS A 206 21.47 37.07 9.07
C LYS A 206 22.97 37.33 9.22
N ILE A 207 23.79 36.28 9.13
CA ILE A 207 25.26 36.39 9.19
C ILE A 207 25.74 37.23 8.02
N ASP A 208 25.33 36.94 6.80
CA ASP A 208 25.71 37.71 5.60
C ASP A 208 25.33 39.19 5.71
N THR A 209 24.13 39.47 6.25
CA THR A 209 23.67 40.85 6.46
C THR A 209 24.51 41.57 7.51
N LEU A 210 24.85 40.90 8.62
CA LEU A 210 25.71 41.45 9.67
C LEU A 210 27.12 41.71 9.13
N THR A 211 27.71 40.74 8.42
CA THR A 211 29.01 40.89 7.77
C THR A 211 28.99 42.04 6.76
N TYR A 212 27.94 42.17 5.96
CA TYR A 212 27.78 43.28 5.04
C TYR A 212 27.70 44.63 5.77
N ILE A 213 26.95 44.73 6.87
CA ILE A 213 26.86 45.97 7.68
C ILE A 213 28.22 46.30 8.32
N LEU A 214 28.93 45.31 8.84
CA LEU A 214 30.24 45.49 9.47
C LEU A 214 31.29 45.97 8.47
N VAL A 215 31.31 45.39 7.27
CA VAL A 215 32.25 45.78 6.21
C VAL A 215 31.87 47.12 5.57
N SER A 216 30.59 47.34 5.29
CA SER A 216 30.14 48.54 4.55
C SER A 216 29.98 49.80 5.41
N LYS A 217 29.56 49.68 6.68
CA LYS A 217 29.29 50.82 7.56
C LYS A 217 30.32 51.05 8.64
N LEU A 218 31.02 50.01 9.10
CA LEU A 218 31.98 50.11 10.22
C LEU A 218 33.45 50.14 9.77
N LYS A 219 33.75 50.11 8.45
CA LYS A 219 35.11 50.12 7.88
C LYS A 219 36.03 49.03 8.47
N ILE A 220 35.46 47.89 8.87
CA ILE A 220 36.25 46.74 9.31
C ILE A 220 36.77 46.04 8.06
N THR A 221 38.09 45.84 8.00
CA THR A 221 38.74 45.16 6.87
C THR A 221 38.38 43.67 6.89
N GLN A 222 38.15 43.05 5.72
CA GLN A 222 37.74 41.64 5.60
C GLN A 222 38.66 40.67 6.37
N GLU A 223 39.97 40.96 6.41
CA GLU A 223 40.98 40.20 7.13
C GLU A 223 40.89 40.33 8.66
N GLU A 224 40.42 41.48 9.15
CA GLU A 224 40.25 41.78 10.58
C GLU A 224 39.00 41.08 11.14
N PHE A 225 37.94 40.98 10.33
CA PHE A 225 36.77 40.16 10.65
C PHE A 225 37.13 38.67 10.68
N TYR A 226 37.87 38.18 9.68
CA TYR A 226 38.27 36.78 9.57
C TYR A 226 39.15 36.32 10.74
N SER A 227 40.15 37.13 11.12
CA SER A 227 41.03 36.86 12.27
C SER A 227 40.27 36.87 13.60
N THR A 228 39.36 37.82 13.82
CA THR A 228 38.53 37.87 15.03
C THR A 228 37.55 36.70 15.11
N LEU A 229 37.02 36.24 13.98
CA LEU A 229 36.11 35.10 13.89
C LEU A 229 36.83 33.79 14.23
N ILE A 230 38.07 33.62 13.76
CA ILE A 230 38.94 32.50 14.15
C ILE A 230 39.27 32.56 15.65
N ASP A 231 39.54 33.74 16.20
CA ASP A 231 39.84 33.90 17.63
C ASP A 231 38.64 33.61 18.54
N CYS A 232 37.43 33.99 18.15
CA CYS A 232 36.20 33.61 18.86
C CYS A 232 35.95 32.09 18.82
N ILE A 233 36.15 31.44 17.67
CA ILE A 233 36.06 29.97 17.57
C ILE A 233 37.09 29.31 18.48
N ASN A 234 38.28 29.90 18.58
CA ASN A 234 39.35 29.40 19.45
C ASN A 234 39.09 29.60 20.94
N LYS A 235 38.32 30.61 21.36
CA LYS A 235 37.99 30.85 22.76
C LYS A 235 36.74 30.10 23.25
N ASP A 236 35.66 30.12 22.48
CA ASP A 236 34.33 29.73 23.00
C ASP A 236 33.84 28.35 22.55
N CYS A 237 34.57 27.66 21.65
CA CYS A 237 34.13 26.37 21.11
C CYS A 237 34.72 25.16 21.87
N PRO A 238 33.92 24.16 22.29
CA PRO A 238 34.40 22.94 22.94
C PRO A 238 35.26 22.09 22.00
N VAL A 239 36.30 21.46 22.56
CA VAL A 239 37.46 20.86 21.84
C VAL A 239 37.06 19.82 20.78
N ASN A 240 35.94 19.11 20.95
CA ASN A 240 35.54 18.02 20.06
C ASN A 240 35.11 18.44 18.63
N ASN A 241 34.59 19.65 18.42
CA ASN A 241 34.10 20.10 17.09
C ASN A 241 34.96 21.21 16.46
N LYS A 242 36.05 21.59 17.14
CA LYS A 242 36.82 22.80 16.85
C LYS A 242 37.60 22.70 15.53
N GLU A 243 38.18 21.55 15.26
CA GLU A 243 38.97 21.30 14.04
C GLU A 243 38.13 21.24 12.77
N GLU A 244 36.90 20.70 12.85
CA GLU A 244 35.96 20.61 11.72
C GLU A 244 35.43 22.00 11.32
N ILE A 245 35.05 22.81 12.31
CA ILE A 245 34.54 24.17 12.10
C ILE A 245 35.62 25.08 11.51
N LEU A 246 36.86 24.98 12.00
CA LEU A 246 38.00 25.73 11.43
C LEU A 246 38.30 25.36 9.97
N LYS A 247 38.05 24.10 9.58
CA LYS A 247 38.19 23.64 8.20
C LYS A 247 37.12 24.25 7.29
N MET A 248 35.86 24.24 7.72
CA MET A 248 34.75 24.83 6.98
C MET A 248 34.92 26.36 6.78
N VAL A 249 35.38 27.07 7.81
CA VAL A 249 35.63 28.53 7.72
C VAL A 249 36.77 28.85 6.75
N LYS A 250 37.79 28.00 6.64
CA LYS A 250 38.88 28.15 5.67
C LYS A 250 38.47 27.86 4.23
N GLU A 251 37.50 26.99 3.99
CA GLU A 251 36.97 26.73 2.65
C GLU A 251 35.99 27.81 2.17
N TYR A 252 35.20 28.39 3.07
CA TYR A 252 34.15 29.34 2.70
C TYR A 252 34.65 30.77 2.44
N TYR A 253 35.78 31.17 3.03
CA TYR A 253 36.32 32.55 2.97
C TYR A 253 37.66 32.64 2.22
N LYS A 254 38.00 31.63 1.40
CA LYS A 254 39.20 31.65 0.57
C LYS A 254 39.04 32.53 -0.68
#